data_AF-A0A3M0XXG4-F1
#
_entry.id   AF-A0A3M0XXG4-F1
#
_cell.length_a   1.000
_cell.length_b   1.000
_cell.length_c   1.000
_cell.angle_alpha   90.00
_cell.angle_beta   90.00
_cell.angle_gamma   90.00
#
_symmetry.space_group_name_H-M   'P 1'
#
loop_
_entity.id
_entity.type
_entity.pdbx_description
1 polymer ?
#
loop_
_entity_poly.entity_id
_entity_poly.type
_entity_poly.pdbx_seq_one_letter_code
_entity_poly.pdbx_strand_id
1 'polypeptide(L)'
;MTTAQPSGTHVGQKIQELREDLARLQTRIADHNQQLQAYREAARRGARAYHSLVAQINARLQVGTTPGNPELVAQWNQAQVELDKVGESISKLNSLASEVSSTSALAAFLLESTRATFELRGAVEEDHRQLAVLEDEVNKTVVVIDRLLNELSEDISRAQNYYTTERANLTAMQVAIDNGEYIGGSLAGRAYGTPPPPPPGGAAALVGKRQPLVIIRFSEPDVDYEQALFAAVSRALERKPNAGFDLVAVAPNVGSPAQVSLATSKSRRFAEKVLRSLTRMGLPADRITLSATSSPNVQVNEVHVYVR
;
A
#
# COMPACT_ATOMS: atom_id res chain seq x y z
N MET A 1 27.27 8.91 37.52
CA MET A 1 26.65 10.23 37.77
C MET A 1 27.61 11.07 38.59
N THR A 2 28.46 11.85 37.93
CA THR A 2 29.26 12.90 38.58
C THR A 2 28.35 14.10 38.75
N THR A 3 27.94 14.39 39.98
CA THR A 3 27.17 15.59 40.33
C THR A 3 28.01 16.81 40.01
N ALA A 4 27.65 17.54 38.94
CA ALA A 4 28.25 18.82 38.60
C ALA A 4 27.90 19.83 39.68
N GLN A 5 28.92 20.41 40.33
CA GLN A 5 28.72 21.54 41.23
C GLN A 5 28.55 22.82 40.39
N PRO A 6 27.54 23.66 40.67
CA PRO A 6 27.37 24.93 39.99
C PRO A 6 28.57 25.84 40.30
N SER A 7 29.27 26.28 39.26
CA SER A 7 30.46 27.14 39.34
C SER A 7 30.17 28.57 39.77
N GLY A 8 28.89 28.95 39.84
CA GLY A 8 28.44 30.32 40.14
C GLY A 8 28.60 31.31 38.98
N THR A 9 29.12 30.87 37.82
CA THR A 9 29.27 31.70 36.62
C THR A 9 27.97 31.76 35.80
N HIS A 10 27.82 32.78 34.97
CA HIS A 10 26.71 32.85 34.00
C HIS A 10 26.75 31.68 33.00
N VAL A 11 27.94 31.20 32.64
CA VAL A 11 28.11 30.03 31.76
C VAL A 11 27.65 28.76 32.47
N GLY A 12 27.97 28.59 33.76
CA GLY A 12 27.47 27.49 34.59
C GLY A 12 25.94 27.44 34.67
N GLN A 13 25.28 28.60 34.79
CA GLN A 13 23.81 28.68 34.73
C GLN A 13 23.29 28.21 33.37
N LYS A 14 23.94 28.64 32.27
CA LYS A 14 23.53 28.22 30.93
C LYS A 14 23.72 26.72 30.68
N ILE A 15 24.82 26.14 31.18
CA ILE A 15 25.08 24.70 31.13
C ILE A 15 23.96 23.93 31.84
N GLN A 16 23.49 24.43 32.99
CA GLN A 16 22.41 23.80 33.73
C GLN A 16 21.10 23.81 32.93
N GLU A 17 20.74 24.93 32.29
CA GLU A 17 19.57 24.99 31.39
C GLU A 17 19.67 23.97 30.25
N LEU A 18 20.82 23.91 29.58
CA LEU A 18 21.04 23.00 28.45
C LEU A 18 20.99 21.52 28.88
N ARG A 19 21.46 21.21 30.09
CA ARG A 19 21.35 19.85 30.66
C ARG A 19 19.90 19.46 30.93
N GLU A 20 19.08 20.40 31.41
CA GLU A 20 17.66 20.15 31.59
C GLU A 20 16.94 19.95 30.26
N ASP A 21 17.29 20.75 29.23
CA ASP A 21 16.80 20.55 27.87
C ASP A 21 17.20 19.19 27.31
N LEU A 22 18.46 18.77 27.50
CA LEU A 22 18.93 17.45 27.11
C LEU A 22 18.16 16.33 27.83
N ALA A 23 17.92 16.45 29.14
CA ALA A 23 17.18 15.46 29.91
C ALA A 23 15.71 15.34 29.43
N ARG A 24 15.08 16.48 29.09
CA ARG A 24 13.74 16.51 28.47
C ARG A 24 13.76 15.83 27.11
N LEU A 25 14.78 16.11 26.30
CA LEU A 25 14.96 15.51 24.97
C LEU A 25 15.13 13.98 25.05
N GLN A 26 15.99 13.50 25.96
CA GLN A 26 16.23 12.07 26.18
C GLN A 26 14.97 11.34 26.65
N THR A 27 14.19 11.96 27.55
CA THR A 27 12.89 11.41 27.98
C THR A 27 11.94 11.25 26.79
N ARG A 28 11.81 12.29 25.95
CA ARG A 28 10.96 12.21 24.74
C ARG A 28 11.39 11.08 23.82
N ILE A 29 12.69 10.93 23.56
CA ILE A 29 13.21 9.86 22.69
C ILE A 29 12.89 8.47 23.27
N ALA A 30 13.02 8.30 24.58
CA ALA A 30 12.63 7.05 25.25
C ALA A 30 11.14 6.75 25.05
N ASP A 31 10.27 7.76 25.21
CA ASP A 31 8.83 7.63 24.95
C ASP A 31 8.53 7.30 23.49
N HIS A 32 9.22 7.95 22.53
CA HIS A 32 9.03 7.71 21.10
C HIS A 32 9.43 6.26 20.73
N ASN A 33 10.50 5.74 21.33
CA ASN A 33 10.89 4.34 21.13
C ASN A 33 9.85 3.37 21.73
N GLN A 34 9.32 3.65 22.92
CA GLN A 34 8.25 2.83 23.50
C GLN A 34 6.99 2.81 22.61
N GLN A 35 6.58 3.98 22.10
CA GLN A 35 5.46 4.08 21.16
C GLN A 35 5.71 3.30 19.87
N LEU A 36 6.91 3.41 19.29
CA LEU A 36 7.31 2.63 18.12
C LEU A 36 7.13 1.12 18.35
N GLN A 37 7.64 0.59 19.48
CA GLN A 37 7.47 -0.83 19.79
C GLN A 37 5.99 -1.21 19.97
N ALA A 38 5.21 -0.38 20.67
CA ALA A 38 3.79 -0.63 20.87
C ALA A 38 3.01 -0.68 19.55
N TYR A 39 3.29 0.24 18.61
CA TYR A 39 2.66 0.27 17.29
C TYR A 39 3.10 -0.92 16.42
N ARG A 40 4.39 -1.30 16.47
CA ARG A 40 4.89 -2.52 15.80
C ARG A 40 4.17 -3.77 16.32
N GLU A 41 3.99 -3.89 17.63
CA GLU A 41 3.28 -5.02 18.21
C GLU A 41 1.79 -5.03 17.84
N ALA A 42 1.12 -3.88 17.85
CA ALA A 42 -0.27 -3.77 17.43
C ALA A 42 -0.45 -4.21 15.97
N ALA A 43 0.39 -3.71 15.06
CA ALA A 43 0.40 -4.12 13.65
C ALA A 43 0.65 -5.63 13.50
N ARG A 44 1.62 -6.19 14.22
CA ARG A 44 1.92 -7.64 14.21
C ARG A 44 0.77 -8.49 14.74
N ARG A 45 0.03 -8.02 15.75
CA ARG A 45 -1.15 -8.71 16.28
C ARG A 45 -2.29 -8.72 15.25
N GLY A 46 -2.59 -7.56 14.65
CA GLY A 46 -3.58 -7.45 13.57
C GLY A 46 -3.25 -8.35 12.38
N ALA A 47 -2.00 -8.31 11.91
CA ALA A 47 -1.54 -9.16 10.81
C ALA A 47 -1.66 -10.66 11.09
N ARG A 48 -1.35 -11.13 12.32
CA ARG A 48 -1.52 -12.53 12.70
C ARG A 48 -2.99 -12.97 12.73
N ALA A 49 -3.86 -12.14 13.31
CA ALA A 49 -5.29 -12.42 13.37
C ALA A 49 -5.89 -12.46 11.96
N TYR A 50 -5.52 -11.48 11.13
CA TYR A 50 -5.85 -11.42 9.72
C TYR A 50 -5.46 -12.70 8.96
N HIS A 51 -4.19 -13.13 9.04
CA HIS A 51 -3.72 -14.32 8.31
C HIS A 51 -4.40 -15.61 8.79
N SER A 52 -4.73 -15.70 10.08
CA SER A 52 -5.50 -16.83 10.61
C SER A 52 -6.88 -16.93 9.95
N LEU A 53 -7.58 -15.80 9.77
CA LEU A 53 -8.89 -15.75 9.12
C LEU A 53 -8.77 -16.09 7.62
N VAL A 54 -7.79 -15.52 6.93
CA VAL A 54 -7.52 -15.83 5.51
C VAL A 54 -7.25 -17.30 5.30
N ALA A 55 -6.44 -17.93 6.17
CA ALA A 55 -6.15 -19.35 6.08
C ALA A 55 -7.43 -20.20 6.22
N GLN A 56 -8.30 -19.86 7.16
CA GLN A 56 -9.58 -20.54 7.37
C GLN A 56 -10.52 -20.39 6.17
N ILE A 57 -10.62 -19.18 5.61
CA ILE A 57 -11.44 -18.89 4.43
C ILE A 57 -10.90 -19.68 3.23
N ASN A 58 -9.59 -19.62 2.96
CA ASN A 58 -8.97 -20.34 1.87
C ASN A 58 -9.15 -21.86 1.98
N ALA A 59 -9.01 -22.43 3.18
CA ALA A 59 -9.22 -23.86 3.40
C ALA A 59 -10.66 -24.28 3.04
N ARG A 60 -11.66 -23.46 3.39
CA ARG A 60 -13.06 -23.72 3.00
C ARG A 60 -13.30 -23.55 1.50
N LEU A 61 -12.74 -22.51 0.89
CA LEU A 61 -12.85 -22.27 -0.56
C LEU A 61 -12.18 -23.37 -1.39
N GLN A 62 -11.12 -24.00 -0.89
CA GLN A 62 -10.45 -25.12 -1.56
C GLN A 62 -11.28 -26.40 -1.57
N VAL A 63 -12.08 -26.64 -0.53
CA VAL A 63 -13.04 -27.75 -0.49
C VAL A 63 -14.27 -27.44 -1.36
N GLY A 64 -14.50 -26.16 -1.64
CA GLY A 64 -15.69 -25.65 -2.30
C GLY A 64 -16.78 -25.31 -1.28
N THR A 65 -17.54 -24.26 -1.57
CA THR A 65 -18.65 -23.77 -0.75
C THR A 65 -19.79 -23.30 -1.65
N THR A 66 -20.97 -23.07 -1.08
CA THR A 66 -22.04 -22.38 -1.81
C THR A 66 -21.61 -20.95 -2.17
N PRO A 67 -21.86 -20.49 -3.40
CA PRO A 67 -21.68 -19.09 -3.80
C PRO A 67 -22.30 -18.13 -2.78
N GLY A 68 -21.54 -17.12 -2.34
CA GLY A 68 -22.01 -16.11 -1.39
C GLY A 68 -22.28 -16.63 0.04
N ASN A 69 -21.55 -17.65 0.50
CA ASN A 69 -21.72 -18.21 1.85
C ASN A 69 -21.61 -17.13 2.95
N PRO A 70 -22.66 -16.87 3.76
CA PRO A 70 -22.68 -15.80 4.73
C PRO A 70 -21.66 -15.97 5.87
N GLU A 71 -21.28 -17.21 6.22
CA GLU A 71 -20.22 -17.44 7.22
C GLU A 71 -18.85 -16.97 6.72
N LEU A 72 -18.54 -17.22 5.44
CA LEU A 72 -17.29 -16.75 4.84
C LEU A 72 -17.28 -15.25 4.66
N VAL A 73 -18.41 -14.66 4.29
CA VAL A 73 -18.56 -13.19 4.23
C VAL A 73 -18.33 -12.58 5.62
N ALA A 74 -18.87 -13.17 6.69
CA ALA A 74 -18.61 -12.69 8.05
C ALA A 74 -17.13 -12.80 8.45
N GLN A 75 -16.46 -13.92 8.13
CA GLN A 75 -15.02 -14.09 8.38
C GLN A 75 -14.18 -13.11 7.56
N TRP A 76 -14.56 -12.83 6.31
CA TRP A 76 -13.92 -11.85 5.44
C TRP A 76 -14.09 -10.41 5.97
N ASN A 77 -15.28 -10.07 6.49
CA ASN A 77 -15.51 -8.81 7.19
C ASN A 77 -14.62 -8.68 8.43
N GLN A 78 -14.48 -9.74 9.23
CA GLN A 78 -13.56 -9.73 10.36
C GLN A 78 -12.10 -9.58 9.91
N ALA A 79 -11.70 -10.24 8.82
CA ALA A 79 -10.35 -10.13 8.28
C ALA A 79 -10.03 -8.68 7.85
N GLN A 80 -10.99 -7.98 7.23
CA GLN A 80 -10.83 -6.55 6.95
C GLN A 80 -10.58 -5.74 8.21
N VAL A 81 -11.39 -5.94 9.26
CA VAL A 81 -11.21 -5.22 10.54
C VAL A 81 -9.82 -5.47 11.14
N GLU A 82 -9.31 -6.70 11.06
CA GLU A 82 -7.95 -7.01 11.54
C GLU A 82 -6.86 -6.36 10.67
N LEU A 83 -7.06 -6.27 9.35
CA LEU A 83 -6.15 -5.56 8.45
C LEU A 83 -6.20 -4.04 8.67
N ASP A 84 -7.37 -3.48 8.97
CA ASP A 84 -7.55 -2.05 9.25
C ASP A 84 -6.76 -1.61 10.49
N LYS A 85 -6.59 -2.49 11.49
CA LYS A 85 -5.69 -2.23 12.64
C LYS A 85 -4.24 -2.04 12.23
N VAL A 86 -3.80 -2.72 11.16
CA VAL A 86 -2.47 -2.49 10.56
C VAL A 86 -2.44 -1.11 9.91
N GLY A 87 -3.49 -0.73 9.18
CA GLY A 87 -3.67 0.61 8.61
C GLY A 87 -3.63 1.72 9.68
N GLU A 88 -4.31 1.54 10.81
CA GLU A 88 -4.30 2.47 11.94
C GLU A 88 -2.88 2.61 12.53
N SER A 89 -2.15 1.50 12.64
CA SER A 89 -0.76 1.51 13.11
C SER A 89 0.15 2.30 12.16
N ILE A 90 -0.07 2.23 10.84
CA ILE A 90 0.66 3.04 9.85
C ILE A 90 0.41 4.54 10.08
N SER A 91 -0.84 4.94 10.32
CA SER A 91 -1.17 6.34 10.63
C SER A 91 -0.45 6.82 11.89
N LYS A 92 -0.45 6.00 12.95
CA LYS A 92 0.28 6.29 14.20
C LYS A 92 1.80 6.39 14.00
N LEU A 93 2.38 5.55 13.15
CA LEU A 93 3.81 5.62 12.79
C LEU A 93 4.14 6.92 12.02
N ASN A 94 3.26 7.39 11.12
CA ASN A 94 3.45 8.65 10.42
C ASN A 94 3.40 9.87 11.36
N SER A 95 2.48 9.87 12.32
CA SER A 95 2.45 10.89 13.38
C SER A 95 3.72 10.86 14.22
N LEU A 96 4.15 9.67 14.66
CA LEU A 96 5.39 9.50 15.42
C LEU A 96 6.62 9.97 14.63
N ALA A 97 6.71 9.68 13.33
CA ALA A 97 7.80 10.18 12.48
C ALA A 97 7.84 11.72 12.43
N SER A 98 6.69 12.38 12.41
CA SER A 98 6.60 13.84 12.44
C SER A 98 7.04 14.41 13.81
N GLU A 99 6.70 13.74 14.90
CA GLU A 99 7.14 14.09 16.26
C GLU A 99 8.65 13.89 16.46
N VAL A 100 9.21 12.77 15.97
CA VAL A 100 10.66 12.53 15.97
C VAL A 100 11.38 13.59 15.13
N SER A 101 10.83 13.99 13.97
CA SER A 101 11.42 15.06 13.14
C SER A 101 11.47 16.40 13.88
N SER A 102 10.42 16.75 14.64
CA SER A 102 10.42 17.95 15.50
C SER A 102 11.47 17.84 16.61
N THR A 103 11.57 16.66 17.23
CA THR A 103 12.58 16.35 18.25
C THR A 103 14.01 16.45 17.69
N SER A 104 14.22 16.05 16.43
CA SER A 104 15.49 16.22 15.72
C SER A 104 15.89 17.69 15.56
N ALA A 105 14.94 18.56 15.23
CA ALA A 105 15.21 20.00 15.13
C ALA A 105 15.60 20.60 16.48
N LEU A 106 14.95 20.17 17.57
CA LEU A 106 15.31 20.58 18.93
C LEU A 106 16.71 20.09 19.32
N ALA A 107 17.09 18.87 18.94
CA ALA A 107 18.43 18.34 19.19
C ALA A 107 19.51 19.13 18.43
N ALA A 108 19.24 19.50 17.18
CA ALA A 108 20.13 20.36 16.39
C ALA A 108 20.29 21.75 17.02
N PHE A 109 19.19 22.36 17.47
CA PHE A 109 19.24 23.63 18.22
C PHE A 109 20.05 23.51 19.51
N LEU A 110 19.88 22.41 20.25
CA LEU A 110 20.61 22.17 21.49
C LEU A 110 22.12 21.99 21.25
N LEU A 111 22.50 21.29 20.17
CA LEU A 111 23.89 21.14 19.76
C LEU A 111 24.51 22.50 19.41
N GLU A 112 23.80 23.30 18.62
CA GLU A 112 24.24 24.64 18.25
C GLU A 112 24.35 25.56 19.48
N SER A 113 23.37 25.52 20.38
CA SER A 113 23.41 26.30 21.62
C SER A 113 24.56 25.88 22.54
N THR A 114 24.89 24.58 22.59
CA THR A 114 26.04 24.06 23.34
C THR A 114 27.34 24.58 22.75
N ARG A 115 27.49 24.56 21.42
CA ARG A 115 28.66 25.13 20.71
C ARG A 115 28.80 26.63 20.92
N ALA A 116 27.72 27.38 20.81
CA ALA A 116 27.74 28.82 21.08
C ALA A 116 28.12 29.14 22.54
N THR A 117 27.77 28.26 23.48
CA THR A 117 28.11 28.43 24.91
C THR A 117 29.61 28.30 25.16
N PHE A 118 30.34 27.51 24.35
CA PHE A 118 31.81 27.46 24.40
C PHE A 118 32.50 28.78 24.05
N GLU A 119 31.85 29.64 23.26
CA GLU A 119 32.40 30.93 22.83
C GLU A 119 32.18 32.05 23.86
N LEU A 120 31.36 31.81 24.89
CA LEU A 120 31.08 32.78 25.94
C LEU A 120 32.30 33.01 26.82
N ARG A 121 32.60 34.29 27.09
CA ARG A 121 33.69 34.70 28.00
C ARG A 121 33.22 34.62 29.46
N GLY A 122 34.14 34.33 30.38
CA GLY A 122 33.86 34.27 31.82
C GLY A 122 33.49 32.88 32.36
N ALA A 123 33.71 31.84 31.56
CA ALA A 123 33.68 30.44 32.00
C ALA A 123 34.94 30.09 32.80
N VAL A 124 34.81 29.20 33.78
CA VAL A 124 35.96 28.56 34.46
C VAL A 124 36.31 27.21 33.79
N GLU A 125 37.49 26.63 34.06
CA GLU A 125 37.87 25.33 33.47
C GLU A 125 36.86 24.21 33.78
N GLU A 126 36.18 24.28 34.92
CA GLU A 126 35.11 23.33 35.27
C GLU A 126 33.90 23.45 34.33
N ASP A 127 33.51 24.66 33.92
CA ASP A 127 32.42 24.89 32.97
C ASP A 127 32.77 24.30 31.60
N HIS A 128 34.01 24.49 31.13
CA HIS A 128 34.49 23.90 29.88
C HIS A 128 34.47 22.36 29.91
N ARG A 129 34.87 21.74 31.03
CA ARG A 129 34.76 20.28 31.20
C ARG A 129 33.30 19.82 31.13
N GLN A 130 32.40 20.55 31.81
CA GLN A 130 30.98 20.22 31.82
C GLN A 130 30.31 20.39 30.44
N LEU A 131 30.70 21.41 29.68
CA LEU A 131 30.25 21.63 28.30
C LEU A 131 30.74 20.52 27.36
N ALA A 132 31.98 20.06 27.50
CA ALA A 132 32.51 18.97 26.66
C ALA A 132 31.73 17.66 26.87
N VAL A 133 31.39 17.34 28.11
CA VAL A 133 30.53 16.18 28.42
C VAL A 133 29.12 16.37 27.83
N LEU A 134 28.54 17.55 28.01
CA LEU A 134 27.22 17.87 27.47
C LEU A 134 27.20 17.77 25.93
N GLU A 135 28.20 18.31 25.24
CA GLU A 135 28.31 18.24 23.78
C GLU A 135 28.38 16.79 23.29
N ASP A 136 29.17 15.93 23.94
CA ASP A 136 29.23 14.50 23.61
C ASP A 136 27.86 13.80 23.82
N GLU A 137 27.16 14.10 24.92
CA GLU A 137 25.82 13.55 25.17
C GLU A 137 24.78 14.05 24.17
N VAL A 138 24.82 15.33 23.77
CA VAL A 138 23.95 15.87 22.72
C VAL A 138 24.24 15.20 21.38
N ASN A 139 25.51 15.05 20.99
CA ASN A 139 25.90 14.36 19.76
C ASN A 139 25.42 12.90 19.74
N LYS A 140 25.58 12.17 20.85
CA LYS A 140 25.02 10.81 20.99
C LYS A 140 23.51 10.80 20.81
N THR A 141 22.83 11.78 21.38
CA THR A 141 21.36 11.90 21.30
C THR A 141 20.90 12.16 19.86
N VAL A 142 21.60 13.02 19.10
CA VAL A 142 21.34 13.25 17.67
C VAL A 142 21.45 11.95 16.88
N VAL A 143 22.51 11.16 17.07
CA VAL A 143 22.69 9.87 16.39
C VAL A 143 21.57 8.88 16.70
N VAL A 144 21.04 8.88 17.93
CA VAL A 144 19.89 8.04 18.30
C VAL A 144 18.62 8.48 17.58
N ILE A 145 18.37 9.80 17.46
CA ILE A 145 17.22 10.34 16.73
C ILE A 145 17.30 9.97 15.24
N ASP A 146 18.47 10.13 14.61
CA ASP A 146 18.67 9.79 13.20
C ASP A 146 18.42 8.30 12.93
N ARG A 147 18.90 7.42 13.83
CA ARG A 147 18.60 5.98 13.74
C ARG A 147 17.10 5.72 13.85
N LEU A 148 16.42 6.37 14.80
CA LEU A 148 14.99 6.22 15.00
C LEU A 148 14.18 6.69 13.78
N LEU A 149 14.55 7.82 13.15
CA LEU A 149 13.92 8.31 11.92
C LEU A 149 14.09 7.34 10.76
N ASN A 150 15.29 6.79 10.58
CA ASN A 150 15.55 5.80 9.53
C ASN A 150 14.75 4.51 9.76
N GLU A 151 14.72 3.99 10.99
CA GLU A 151 13.90 2.83 11.34
C GLU A 151 12.41 3.05 11.09
N LEU A 152 11.87 4.22 11.49
CA LEU A 152 10.48 4.60 11.25
C LEU A 152 10.15 4.68 9.77
N SER A 153 11.02 5.30 8.98
CA SER A 153 10.80 5.47 7.54
C SER A 153 10.77 4.12 6.82
N GLU A 154 11.68 3.22 7.19
CA GLU A 154 11.73 1.87 6.64
C GLU A 154 10.50 1.04 7.05
N ASP A 155 10.07 1.13 8.32
CA ASP A 155 8.87 0.46 8.80
C ASP A 155 7.59 0.94 8.13
N ILE A 156 7.43 2.26 7.99
CA ILE A 156 6.27 2.85 7.33
C ILE A 156 6.20 2.35 5.90
N SER A 157 7.31 2.38 5.16
CA SER A 157 7.35 1.88 3.78
C SER A 157 7.00 0.39 3.69
N ARG A 158 7.59 -0.45 4.56
CA ARG A 158 7.28 -1.89 4.61
C ARG A 158 5.81 -2.15 4.94
N ALA A 159 5.27 -1.47 5.95
CA ALA A 159 3.90 -1.65 6.39
C ALA A 159 2.89 -1.18 5.34
N GLN A 160 3.16 -0.07 4.65
CA GLN A 160 2.33 0.43 3.54
C GLN A 160 2.29 -0.55 2.36
N ASN A 161 3.44 -1.09 1.97
CA ASN A 161 3.53 -2.09 0.90
C ASN A 161 2.78 -3.38 1.25
N TYR A 162 2.96 -3.86 2.49
CA TYR A 162 2.21 -5.00 3.03
C TYR A 162 0.71 -4.72 3.00
N TYR A 163 0.25 -3.62 3.62
CA TYR A 163 -1.16 -3.26 3.73
C TYR A 163 -1.83 -3.15 2.36
N THR A 164 -1.18 -2.50 1.39
CA THR A 164 -1.71 -2.32 0.03
C THR A 164 -1.85 -3.67 -0.70
N THR A 165 -0.83 -4.53 -0.61
CA THR A 165 -0.87 -5.87 -1.20
C THR A 165 -1.99 -6.70 -0.59
N GLU A 166 -2.14 -6.61 0.72
CA GLU A 166 -3.06 -7.45 1.46
C GLU A 166 -4.51 -6.98 1.31
N ARG A 167 -4.74 -5.67 1.14
CA ARG A 167 -6.03 -5.13 0.72
C ARG A 167 -6.45 -5.68 -0.63
N ALA A 168 -5.53 -5.77 -1.58
CA ALA A 168 -5.81 -6.33 -2.91
C ALA A 168 -6.03 -7.86 -2.86
N ASN A 169 -5.39 -8.57 -1.91
CA ASN A 169 -5.67 -9.98 -1.65
C ASN A 169 -7.07 -10.19 -1.07
N LEU A 170 -7.49 -9.35 -0.13
CA LEU A 170 -8.85 -9.38 0.41
C LEU A 170 -9.92 -9.15 -0.66
N THR A 171 -9.72 -8.19 -1.57
CA THR A 171 -10.70 -7.95 -2.64
C THR A 171 -10.79 -9.12 -3.62
N ALA A 172 -9.67 -9.78 -3.92
CA ALA A 172 -9.68 -11.00 -4.72
C ALA A 172 -10.38 -12.15 -3.98
N MET A 173 -10.16 -12.28 -2.67
CA MET A 173 -10.82 -13.28 -1.84
C MET A 173 -12.34 -13.09 -1.78
N GLN A 174 -12.82 -11.84 -1.84
CA GLN A 174 -14.26 -11.56 -1.93
C GLN A 174 -14.87 -12.20 -3.19
N VAL A 175 -14.22 -12.06 -4.35
CA VAL A 175 -14.68 -12.68 -5.60
C VAL A 175 -14.68 -14.20 -5.50
N ALA A 176 -13.70 -14.79 -4.79
CA ALA A 176 -13.67 -16.24 -4.56
C ALA A 176 -14.83 -16.70 -3.65
N ILE A 177 -15.21 -15.91 -2.63
CA ILE A 177 -16.37 -16.18 -1.77
C ILE A 177 -17.68 -16.06 -2.55
N ASP A 178 -17.81 -15.01 -3.37
CA ASP A 178 -19.00 -14.77 -4.19
C ASP A 178 -19.25 -15.95 -5.15
N ASN A 179 -18.20 -16.52 -5.72
CA ASN A 179 -18.28 -17.67 -6.64
C ASN A 179 -18.28 -19.04 -5.93
N GLY A 180 -17.92 -19.10 -4.65
CA GLY A 180 -17.89 -20.32 -3.85
C GLY A 180 -16.71 -21.27 -4.12
N GLU A 181 -15.68 -20.82 -4.82
CA GLU A 181 -14.50 -21.62 -5.14
C GLU A 181 -13.22 -20.79 -5.00
N TYR A 182 -12.11 -21.44 -4.66
CA TYR A 182 -10.79 -20.79 -4.61
C TYR A 182 -10.31 -20.40 -6.01
N ILE A 183 -10.14 -19.09 -6.24
CA ILE A 183 -9.72 -18.54 -7.55
C ILE A 183 -8.20 -18.23 -7.60
N GLY A 184 -7.54 -18.00 -6.45
CA GLY A 184 -6.11 -17.63 -6.32
C GLY A 184 -5.87 -16.31 -5.59
N GLY A 185 -4.60 -15.97 -5.26
CA GLY A 185 -4.22 -14.68 -4.64
C GLY A 185 -4.27 -13.48 -5.62
N SER A 186 -4.25 -12.22 -5.16
CA SER A 186 -4.46 -11.03 -6.00
C SER A 186 -3.59 -10.93 -7.26
N LEU A 187 -4.12 -10.32 -8.34
CA LEU A 187 -3.35 -10.00 -9.55
C LEU A 187 -2.27 -8.93 -9.29
N ALA A 188 -2.44 -8.10 -8.25
CA ALA A 188 -1.50 -7.03 -7.88
C ALA A 188 -0.10 -7.57 -7.60
N GLY A 189 -0.02 -8.68 -6.87
CA GLY A 189 1.24 -9.34 -6.52
C GLY A 189 1.91 -10.10 -7.67
N ARG A 190 1.33 -10.10 -8.87
CA ARG A 190 1.92 -10.72 -10.07
C ARG A 190 2.27 -9.69 -11.15
N ALA A 191 1.77 -8.46 -11.03
CA ALA A 191 1.92 -7.39 -12.01
C ALA A 191 3.01 -6.39 -11.59
N TYR A 192 4.27 -6.65 -11.95
CA TYR A 192 5.42 -5.79 -11.64
C TYR A 192 6.06 -5.16 -12.89
N GLY A 193 6.75 -4.03 -12.73
CA GLY A 193 7.38 -3.28 -13.82
C GLY A 193 6.43 -2.34 -14.59
N THR A 194 6.93 -1.75 -15.68
CA THR A 194 6.14 -0.83 -16.52
C THR A 194 5.48 -1.58 -17.68
N PRO A 195 4.16 -1.48 -17.89
CA PRO A 195 3.52 -2.09 -19.04
C PRO A 195 4.00 -1.45 -20.35
N PRO A 196 4.05 -2.19 -21.47
CA PRO A 196 4.26 -1.61 -22.79
C PRO A 196 3.25 -0.47 -23.07
N PRO A 197 3.61 0.58 -23.82
CA PRO A 197 2.65 1.61 -24.19
C PRO A 197 1.50 1.02 -25.03
N PRO A 198 0.28 1.55 -24.91
CA PRO A 198 -0.84 1.09 -25.72
C PRO A 198 -0.64 1.42 -27.20
N PRO A 199 -1.19 0.60 -28.11
CA PRO A 199 -1.11 0.87 -29.53
C PRO A 199 -1.82 2.20 -29.88
N PRO A 200 -1.27 3.01 -30.81
CA PRO A 200 -1.92 4.23 -31.27
C PRO A 200 -3.33 3.93 -31.81
N GLY A 201 -4.35 4.62 -31.28
CA GLY A 201 -5.76 4.38 -31.65
C GLY A 201 -6.43 3.20 -30.91
N GLY A 202 -5.75 2.55 -29.98
CA GLY A 202 -6.27 1.46 -29.17
C GLY A 202 -6.29 0.10 -29.87
N ALA A 203 -6.70 -0.93 -29.15
CA ALA A 203 -6.70 -2.32 -29.65
C ALA A 203 -7.91 -2.69 -30.52
N ALA A 204 -8.80 -1.73 -30.82
CA ALA A 204 -9.96 -1.94 -31.68
C ALA A 204 -9.61 -2.57 -33.04
N ALA A 205 -8.48 -2.19 -33.62
CA ALA A 205 -7.99 -2.72 -34.89
C ALA A 205 -7.47 -4.17 -34.82
N LEU A 206 -7.27 -4.74 -33.62
CA LEU A 206 -6.83 -6.11 -33.42
C LEU A 206 -7.97 -7.14 -33.59
N VAL A 207 -9.21 -6.70 -33.48
CA VAL A 207 -10.39 -7.57 -33.58
C VAL A 207 -10.43 -8.24 -34.95
N GLY A 208 -10.39 -9.59 -34.94
CA GLY A 208 -10.33 -10.40 -36.16
C GLY A 208 -8.95 -10.52 -36.81
N LYS A 209 -7.93 -9.81 -36.31
CA LYS A 209 -6.53 -9.89 -36.81
C LYS A 209 -5.59 -10.61 -35.87
N ARG A 210 -5.87 -10.56 -34.57
CA ARG A 210 -5.07 -11.24 -33.53
C ARG A 210 -5.99 -12.08 -32.66
N GLN A 211 -5.47 -13.19 -32.15
CA GLN A 211 -6.20 -14.01 -31.19
C GLN A 211 -6.21 -13.31 -29.81
N PRO A 212 -7.39 -13.04 -29.24
CA PRO A 212 -7.50 -12.52 -27.88
C PRO A 212 -7.13 -13.59 -26.84
N LEU A 213 -6.68 -13.14 -25.67
CA LEU A 213 -6.46 -14.00 -24.50
C LEU A 213 -7.78 -14.54 -23.97
N VAL A 214 -8.80 -13.68 -23.88
CA VAL A 214 -10.15 -14.03 -23.42
C VAL A 214 -11.18 -13.36 -24.30
N ILE A 215 -12.25 -14.09 -24.63
CA ILE A 215 -13.47 -13.55 -25.24
C ILE A 215 -14.61 -13.79 -24.25
N ILE A 216 -15.22 -12.71 -23.75
CA ILE A 216 -16.38 -12.78 -22.88
C ILE A 216 -17.60 -12.46 -23.73
N ARG A 217 -18.52 -13.42 -23.85
CA ARG A 217 -19.76 -13.25 -24.62
C ARG A 217 -20.91 -12.92 -23.69
N PHE A 218 -21.51 -11.75 -23.83
CA PHE A 218 -22.67 -11.32 -23.05
C PHE A 218 -23.97 -11.71 -23.76
N SER A 219 -24.18 -13.02 -23.92
CA SER A 219 -25.44 -13.58 -24.44
C SER A 219 -26.56 -13.54 -23.39
N GLU A 220 -26.20 -13.52 -22.11
CA GLU A 220 -27.11 -13.52 -20.97
C GLU A 220 -26.78 -12.34 -20.02
N PRO A 221 -27.72 -11.91 -19.15
CA PRO A 221 -27.49 -10.79 -18.23
C PRO A 221 -26.37 -11.05 -17.20
N ASP A 222 -26.25 -12.29 -16.73
CA ASP A 222 -25.36 -12.70 -15.63
C ASP A 222 -24.37 -13.78 -16.10
N VAL A 223 -23.43 -13.37 -16.96
CA VAL A 223 -22.36 -14.26 -17.41
C VAL A 223 -21.27 -14.35 -16.36
N ASP A 224 -21.02 -15.56 -15.86
CA ASP A 224 -19.95 -15.87 -14.91
C ASP A 224 -18.58 -15.92 -15.61
N TYR A 225 -18.04 -14.75 -15.95
CA TYR A 225 -16.75 -14.64 -16.66
C TYR A 225 -15.54 -14.46 -15.74
N GLU A 226 -15.77 -14.16 -14.47
CA GLU A 226 -14.76 -13.58 -13.57
C GLU A 226 -13.65 -14.58 -13.23
N GLN A 227 -14.00 -15.85 -13.00
CA GLN A 227 -13.03 -16.91 -12.74
C GLN A 227 -12.14 -17.20 -13.96
N ALA A 228 -12.74 -17.37 -15.13
CA ALA A 228 -12.00 -17.64 -16.38
C ALA A 228 -11.09 -16.47 -16.77
N LEU A 229 -11.58 -15.24 -16.60
CA LEU A 229 -10.82 -14.03 -16.83
C LEU A 229 -9.62 -13.93 -15.87
N PHE A 230 -9.85 -14.14 -14.57
CA PHE A 230 -8.80 -14.11 -13.57
C PHE A 230 -7.71 -15.15 -13.86
N ALA A 231 -8.08 -16.40 -14.16
CA ALA A 231 -7.13 -17.47 -14.42
C ALA A 231 -6.26 -17.16 -15.66
N ALA A 232 -6.88 -16.63 -16.72
CA ALA A 232 -6.18 -16.26 -17.94
C ALA A 232 -5.20 -15.09 -17.71
N VAL A 233 -5.64 -14.04 -17.01
CA VAL A 233 -4.80 -12.87 -16.69
C VAL A 233 -3.69 -13.24 -15.72
N SER A 234 -3.96 -14.09 -14.73
CA SER A 234 -2.95 -14.61 -13.80
C SER A 234 -1.84 -15.36 -14.53
N ARG A 235 -2.19 -16.32 -15.40
CA ARG A 235 -1.20 -17.05 -16.22
C ARG A 235 -0.40 -16.14 -17.15
N ALA A 236 -1.04 -15.10 -17.69
CA ALA A 236 -0.35 -14.11 -18.53
C ALA A 236 0.69 -13.32 -17.72
N LEU A 237 0.35 -12.90 -16.50
CA LEU A 237 1.26 -12.20 -15.59
C LEU A 237 2.37 -13.10 -15.04
N GLU A 238 2.09 -14.37 -14.77
CA GLU A 238 3.12 -15.36 -14.38
C GLU A 238 4.18 -15.53 -15.46
N ARG A 239 3.78 -15.54 -16.73
CA ARG A 239 4.70 -15.62 -17.87
C ARG A 239 5.39 -14.29 -18.15
N LYS A 240 4.67 -13.18 -17.99
CA LYS A 240 5.13 -11.83 -18.30
C LYS A 240 4.65 -10.84 -17.22
N PRO A 241 5.43 -10.63 -16.15
CA PRO A 241 5.02 -9.77 -15.03
C PRO A 241 4.74 -8.31 -15.42
N ASN A 242 5.40 -7.80 -16.46
CA ASN A 242 5.18 -6.47 -17.01
C ASN A 242 4.10 -6.42 -18.10
N ALA A 243 3.26 -7.44 -18.25
CA ALA A 243 2.17 -7.41 -19.21
C ALA A 243 1.15 -6.29 -18.88
N GLY A 244 0.62 -5.69 -19.93
CA GLY A 244 -0.60 -4.89 -19.87
C GLY A 244 -1.73 -5.55 -20.66
N PHE A 245 -2.94 -5.04 -20.52
CA PHE A 245 -4.12 -5.63 -21.11
C PHE A 245 -4.95 -4.60 -21.86
N ASP A 246 -5.36 -4.93 -23.08
CA ASP A 246 -6.29 -4.11 -23.85
C ASP A 246 -7.67 -4.77 -23.86
N LEU A 247 -8.67 -4.07 -23.34
CA LEU A 247 -10.08 -4.44 -23.41
C LEU A 247 -10.68 -3.79 -24.64
N VAL A 248 -11.30 -4.60 -25.48
CA VAL A 248 -12.04 -4.15 -26.66
C VAL A 248 -13.50 -4.55 -26.51
N ALA A 249 -14.36 -3.56 -26.35
CA ALA A 249 -15.80 -3.74 -26.48
C ALA A 249 -16.14 -3.99 -27.96
N VAL A 250 -16.68 -5.16 -28.28
CA VAL A 250 -17.08 -5.53 -29.64
C VAL A 250 -18.60 -5.63 -29.69
N ALA A 251 -19.22 -4.80 -30.52
CA ALA A 251 -20.66 -4.83 -30.74
C ALA A 251 -21.01 -5.44 -32.11
N PRO A 252 -22.14 -6.14 -32.23
CA PRO A 252 -22.64 -6.60 -33.52
C PRO A 252 -22.96 -5.40 -34.42
N ASN A 253 -22.54 -5.47 -35.69
CA ASN A 253 -22.86 -4.47 -36.70
C ASN A 253 -24.03 -4.90 -37.60
N VAL A 254 -25.13 -5.35 -36.98
CA VAL A 254 -26.32 -5.88 -37.67
C VAL A 254 -27.55 -5.12 -37.20
N GLY A 255 -28.42 -4.73 -38.14
CA GLY A 255 -29.68 -4.04 -37.86
C GLY A 255 -29.67 -2.55 -38.22
N SER A 256 -30.63 -1.80 -37.69
CA SER A 256 -30.76 -0.35 -37.96
C SER A 256 -29.65 0.47 -37.27
N PRO A 257 -29.33 1.68 -37.74
CA PRO A 257 -28.32 2.54 -37.11
C PRO A 257 -28.56 2.80 -35.61
N ALA A 258 -29.84 2.86 -35.20
CA ALA A 258 -30.22 3.00 -33.80
C ALA A 258 -29.91 1.74 -32.98
N GLN A 259 -30.13 0.54 -33.55
CA GLN A 259 -29.81 -0.73 -32.90
C GLN A 259 -28.29 -0.92 -32.75
N VAL A 260 -27.50 -0.58 -33.77
CA VAL A 260 -26.02 -0.64 -33.71
C VAL A 260 -25.48 0.34 -32.66
N SER A 261 -26.03 1.54 -32.57
CA SER A 261 -25.63 2.53 -31.57
C SER A 261 -25.93 2.07 -30.13
N LEU A 262 -27.09 1.42 -29.93
CA LEU A 262 -27.47 0.84 -28.65
C LEU A 262 -26.56 -0.34 -28.28
N ALA A 263 -26.28 -1.23 -29.23
CA ALA A 263 -25.38 -2.38 -29.01
C ALA A 263 -23.96 -1.91 -28.67
N THR A 264 -23.44 -0.91 -29.37
CA THR A 264 -22.14 -0.28 -29.08
C THR A 264 -22.09 0.29 -27.66
N SER A 265 -23.14 1.00 -27.25
CA SER A 265 -23.24 1.55 -25.90
C SER A 265 -23.31 0.46 -24.82
N LYS A 266 -24.06 -0.63 -25.08
CA LYS A 266 -24.13 -1.80 -24.19
C LYS A 266 -22.79 -2.52 -24.08
N SER A 267 -22.12 -2.77 -25.20
CA SER A 267 -20.81 -3.43 -25.22
C SER A 267 -19.76 -2.63 -24.45
N ARG A 268 -19.77 -1.29 -24.57
CA ARG A 268 -18.90 -0.42 -23.75
C ARG A 268 -19.17 -0.58 -22.25
N ARG A 269 -20.44 -0.58 -21.82
CA ARG A 269 -20.81 -0.80 -20.41
C ARG A 269 -20.35 -2.15 -19.89
N PHE A 270 -20.42 -3.21 -20.71
CA PHE A 270 -19.90 -4.52 -20.35
C PHE A 270 -18.38 -4.52 -20.22
N ALA A 271 -17.66 -3.87 -21.13
CA ALA A 271 -16.22 -3.74 -21.02
C ALA A 271 -15.79 -2.92 -19.78
N GLU A 272 -16.56 -1.90 -19.40
CA GLU A 272 -16.36 -1.19 -18.13
C GLU A 272 -16.64 -2.09 -16.90
N LYS A 273 -17.63 -2.99 -16.98
CA LYS A 273 -17.88 -4.01 -15.93
C LYS A 273 -16.67 -4.94 -15.79
N VAL A 274 -16.12 -5.42 -16.92
CA VAL A 274 -14.93 -6.26 -16.96
C VAL A 274 -13.69 -5.53 -16.43
N LEU A 275 -13.49 -4.26 -16.82
CA LEU A 275 -12.44 -3.39 -16.28
C LEU A 275 -12.53 -3.31 -14.76
N ARG A 276 -13.73 -3.00 -14.22
CA ARG A 276 -13.95 -2.95 -12.76
C ARG A 276 -13.68 -4.30 -12.10
N SER A 277 -14.07 -5.43 -12.70
CA SER A 277 -13.74 -6.76 -12.17
C SER A 277 -12.23 -6.99 -12.12
N LEU A 278 -11.48 -6.66 -13.18
CA LEU A 278 -10.01 -6.77 -13.19
C LEU A 278 -9.34 -5.88 -12.14
N THR A 279 -9.81 -4.64 -11.98
CA THR A 279 -9.31 -3.73 -10.96
C THR A 279 -9.64 -4.23 -9.55
N ARG A 280 -10.84 -4.78 -9.32
CA ARG A 280 -11.20 -5.43 -8.03
C ARG A 280 -10.33 -6.66 -7.73
N MET A 281 -9.96 -7.42 -8.76
CA MET A 281 -9.02 -8.54 -8.64
C MET A 281 -7.57 -8.10 -8.40
N GLY A 282 -7.30 -6.78 -8.41
CA GLY A 282 -6.01 -6.18 -8.08
C GLY A 282 -5.15 -5.78 -9.27
N LEU A 283 -5.64 -5.86 -10.51
CA LEU A 283 -4.89 -5.37 -11.67
C LEU A 283 -4.91 -3.84 -11.71
N PRO A 284 -3.75 -3.15 -11.67
CA PRO A 284 -3.69 -1.69 -11.74
C PRO A 284 -4.37 -1.13 -13.00
N ALA A 285 -5.14 -0.04 -12.86
CA ALA A 285 -5.93 0.51 -13.95
C ALA A 285 -5.08 1.08 -15.10
N ASP A 286 -3.88 1.59 -14.79
CA ASP A 286 -2.89 2.09 -15.76
C ASP A 286 -2.36 0.99 -16.70
N ARG A 287 -2.46 -0.28 -16.28
CA ARG A 287 -2.11 -1.43 -17.14
C ARG A 287 -3.19 -1.79 -18.13
N ILE A 288 -4.39 -1.23 -17.95
CA ILE A 288 -5.58 -1.60 -18.70
C ILE A 288 -6.01 -0.44 -19.60
N THR A 289 -6.26 -0.72 -20.86
CA THR A 289 -6.80 0.26 -21.81
C THR A 289 -8.11 -0.23 -22.38
N LEU A 290 -9.07 0.68 -22.50
CA LEU A 290 -10.39 0.38 -23.02
C LEU A 290 -10.55 0.99 -24.42
N SER A 291 -11.02 0.18 -25.37
CA SER A 291 -11.40 0.61 -26.71
C SER A 291 -12.73 -0.04 -27.11
N ALA A 292 -13.38 0.49 -28.14
CA ALA A 292 -14.65 -0.04 -28.63
C ALA A 292 -14.63 -0.13 -30.16
N THR A 293 -15.28 -1.14 -30.71
CA THR A 293 -15.46 -1.33 -32.14
C THR A 293 -16.75 -2.08 -32.43
N SER A 294 -17.20 -2.03 -33.68
CA SER A 294 -18.28 -2.88 -34.17
C SER A 294 -17.71 -3.89 -35.18
N SER A 295 -18.27 -5.10 -35.19
CA SER A 295 -17.82 -6.17 -36.07
C SER A 295 -19.01 -6.90 -36.69
N PRO A 296 -18.98 -7.22 -37.99
CA PRO A 296 -19.99 -8.06 -38.62
C PRO A 296 -19.87 -9.53 -38.22
N ASN A 297 -18.71 -9.95 -37.67
CA ASN A 297 -18.42 -11.34 -37.31
C ASN A 297 -18.96 -11.72 -35.92
N VAL A 298 -19.60 -10.78 -35.23
CA VAL A 298 -20.07 -10.94 -33.86
C VAL A 298 -21.58 -10.74 -33.85
N GLN A 299 -22.29 -11.66 -33.18
CA GLN A 299 -23.76 -11.68 -33.11
C GLN A 299 -24.32 -11.13 -31.80
N VAL A 300 -23.52 -11.14 -30.72
CA VAL A 300 -23.87 -10.66 -29.38
C VAL A 300 -22.82 -9.66 -28.90
N ASN A 301 -23.09 -8.87 -27.86
CA ASN A 301 -22.04 -7.99 -27.32
C ASN A 301 -20.92 -8.85 -26.70
N GLU A 302 -19.69 -8.62 -27.12
CA GLU A 302 -18.52 -9.33 -26.60
C GLU A 302 -17.49 -8.35 -26.04
N VAL A 303 -16.68 -8.82 -25.09
CA VAL A 303 -15.49 -8.11 -24.63
C VAL A 303 -14.28 -8.99 -24.91
N HIS A 304 -13.37 -8.47 -25.71
CA HIS A 304 -12.12 -9.16 -26.06
C HIS A 304 -10.99 -8.60 -25.21
N VAL A 305 -10.20 -9.46 -24.59
CA VAL A 305 -9.04 -9.07 -23.78
C VAL A 305 -7.78 -9.50 -24.52
N TYR A 306 -6.90 -8.56 -24.82
CA TYR A 306 -5.61 -8.80 -25.45
C TYR A 306 -4.48 -8.56 -24.47
N VAL A 307 -3.37 -9.29 -24.62
CA VAL A 307 -2.14 -9.10 -23.85
C VAL A 307 -1.15 -8.31 -24.68
N ARG A 308 -0.55 -7.28 -24.05
CA ARG A 308 0.55 -6.50 -24.63
C ARG A 308 1.89 -6.89 -24.01
#